data_AF-A0A7Z2PPK7-F1
#
_entry.id   AF-A0A7Z2PPK7-F1
#
_cell.length_a   1.000
_cell.length_b   1.000
_cell.length_c   1.000
_cell.angle_alpha   90.00
_cell.angle_beta   90.00
_cell.angle_gamma   90.00
#
_symmetry.space_group_name_H-M   'P 1'
#
loop_
_entity.id
_entity.type
_entity.pdbx_description
1 polymer ?
#
loop_
_entity_poly.entity_id
_entity_poly.type
_entity_poly.pdbx_seq_one_letter_code
_entity_poly.pdbx_strand_id
1 'polypeptide(L)' 'MTEWYFVWVEGLRGPAAQKWSSEGLWGQIGRQDVIVRFALSDEEAHLTLDELARRHPIPDGR' A
#
# COMPACT_ATOMS: atom_id res chain seq x y z
N MET A 1 -11.98 -11.92 8.84
CA MET A 1 -11.57 -11.51 7.48
C MET A 1 -10.17 -10.94 7.59
N THR A 2 -9.27 -11.28 6.68
CA THR A 2 -7.91 -10.74 6.69
C THR A 2 -7.98 -9.28 6.27
N GLU A 3 -7.65 -8.36 7.16
CA GLU A 3 -7.53 -6.94 6.83
C GLU A 3 -6.33 -6.73 5.88
N TRP A 4 -6.57 -6.01 4.79
CA TRP A 4 -5.58 -5.70 3.76
C TRP A 4 -5.24 -4.22 3.75
N TYR A 5 -4.02 -3.91 3.33
CA TYR A 5 -3.52 -2.56 3.20
C TYR A 5 -2.93 -2.35 1.82
N PHE A 6 -3.19 -1.17 1.27
CA PHE A 6 -2.46 -0.65 0.13
C PHE A 6 -1.38 0.29 0.63
N VAL A 7 -0.16 0.09 0.14
CA VAL A 7 1.01 0.83 0.60
C VAL A 7 1.84 1.33 -0.56
N TRP A 8 2.36 2.55 -0.43
CA TRP A 8 3.39 3.08 -1.30
C TRP A 8 4.73 2.96 -0.59
N VAL A 9 5.71 2.37 -1.28
CA VAL A 9 7.06 2.16 -0.75
C VAL A 9 8.08 2.85 -1.65
N GLU A 10 9.01 3.59 -1.06
CA GLU A 10 10.13 4.19 -1.75
C GLU A 10 11.02 3.11 -2.37
N GLY A 11 11.09 3.09 -3.70
CA GLY A 11 11.92 2.17 -4.45
C GLY A 11 13.08 2.88 -5.15
N LEU A 12 14.07 2.11 -5.60
CA LEU A 12 15.24 2.64 -6.33
C LEU A 12 14.89 3.38 -7.63
N ARG A 13 13.69 3.15 -8.19
CA ARG A 13 13.18 3.80 -9.42
C ARG A 13 12.03 4.75 -9.12
N GLY A 14 11.90 5.17 -7.87
CA GLY A 14 10.76 5.91 -7.36
C GLY A 14 9.74 4.99 -6.67
N PRO A 15 8.62 5.59 -6.23
CA PRO A 15 7.66 4.90 -5.39
C PRO A 15 6.94 3.75 -6.08
N ALA A 16 6.78 2.64 -5.36
CA ALA A 16 6.16 1.41 -5.83
C ALA A 16 4.94 1.05 -5.00
N ALA A 17 3.82 0.80 -5.69
CA ALA A 17 2.58 0.34 -5.10
C ALA A 17 2.68 -1.13 -4.68
N GLN A 18 2.26 -1.45 -3.46
CA GLN A 18 2.20 -2.82 -2.94
C GLN A 18 0.91 -3.04 -2.14
N LYS A 19 0.61 -4.31 -1.88
CA LYS A 19 -0.57 -4.73 -1.12
C LYS A 19 -0.18 -5.78 -0.11
N TRP A 20 -0.41 -5.48 1.17
CA TRP A 20 0.02 -6.33 2.28
C TRP A 20 -1.17 -6.72 3.13
N SER A 21 -1.17 -7.94 3.66
CA SER A 21 -2.11 -8.32 4.71
C SER A 21 -1.67 -7.68 6.04
N SER A 22 -2.58 -7.62 7.01
CA SER A 22 -2.26 -7.15 8.36
C SER A 22 -1.08 -7.88 8.96
N GLU A 23 -1.05 -9.21 8.88
CA GLU A 23 0.07 -10.02 9.36
C GLU A 23 1.38 -9.68 8.65
N GLY A 24 1.33 -9.46 7.33
CA GLY A 24 2.48 -9.01 6.55
C GLY A 24 2.96 -7.62 6.97
N LEU A 25 2.04 -6.71 7.29
CA LEU A 25 2.37 -5.36 7.77
C LEU A 25 3.01 -5.39 9.16
N TRP A 26 2.51 -6.22 10.09
CA TRP A 26 3.13 -6.39 11.42
C TRP A 26 4.59 -6.85 11.31
N GLY A 27 4.89 -7.72 10.33
CA GLY A 27 6.26 -8.14 10.01
C GLY A 27 7.14 -7.05 9.37
N GLN A 28 6.56 -5.91 8.96
CA GLN A 28 7.28 -4.77 8.37
C GLN A 28 7.26 -3.53 9.28
N ILE A 29 6.81 -3.66 10.54
CA ILE A 29 6.84 -2.57 11.52
C ILE A 29 8.30 -2.18 11.78
N GLY A 30 8.68 -1.00 11.31
CA GLY A 30 10.06 -0.50 11.33
C GLY A 30 10.63 -0.18 9.95
N ARG A 31 9.95 -0.57 8.86
CA ARG A 31 10.31 -0.09 7.51
C ARG A 31 10.14 1.42 7.42
N GLN A 32 11.22 2.10 7.10
CA GLN A 32 11.25 3.55 6.89
C GLN A 32 10.97 3.96 5.45
N ASP A 33 10.98 3.00 4.52
CA ASP A 33 10.69 3.20 3.11
C ASP A 33 9.18 3.20 2.80
N VAL A 34 8.30 2.92 3.76
CA VAL A 34 6.86 3.08 3.56
C VAL A 34 6.51 4.56 3.59
N ILE A 35 6.04 5.09 2.46
CA ILE A 35 5.67 6.49 2.27
C ILE A 35 4.23 6.71 2.71
N VAL A 36 3.32 5.80 2.35
CA VAL A 36 1.89 5.90 2.69
C VAL A 36 1.27 4.53 2.90
N ARG A 37 0.25 4.48 3.77
CA ARG A 37 -0.56 3.30 4.09
C ARG A 37 -2.05 3.65 4.11
N PHE A 38 -2.85 2.83 3.44
CA PHE A 38 -4.32 2.88 3.46
C PHE A 38 -4.86 1.51 3.85
N ALA A 39 -5.82 1.48 4.79
CA ALA A 39 -6.60 0.27 5.02
C ALA A 39 -7.57 0.08 3.86
N LEU A 40 -7.66 -1.14 3.33
CA LEU A 40 -8.59 -1.47 2.26
C LEU A 40 -9.91 -1.96 2.84
N SER A 41 -11.01 -1.48 2.26
CA SER A 41 -12.31 -2.11 2.42
C SER A 41 -12.34 -3.50 1.77
N ASP A 42 -13.34 -4.32 2.11
CA ASP A 42 -13.46 -5.69 1.58
C ASP A 42 -13.56 -5.68 0.05
N GLU A 43 -14.29 -4.72 -0.53
CA GLU A 43 -14.37 -4.53 -1.99
C GLU A 43 -13.01 -4.16 -2.60
N GLU A 44 -12.28 -3.24 -1.99
CA GLU A 44 -10.95 -2.83 -2.49
C GLU A 44 -9.89 -3.91 -2.32
N ALA A 45 -10.04 -4.79 -1.33
CA ALA A 45 -9.19 -5.95 -1.13
C ALA A 45 -9.25 -6.95 -2.29
N HIS A 46 -10.22 -6.84 -3.21
CA HIS A 46 -10.28 -7.64 -4.43
C HIS A 46 -9.68 -6.95 -5.66
N LEU A 47 -9.39 -5.64 -5.58
CA LEU A 47 -8.84 -4.87 -6.70
C LEU A 47 -7.35 -5.16 -6.95
N THR A 48 -6.96 -4.98 -8.21
CA THR A 48 -5.56 -5.04 -8.65
C THR A 48 -4.75 -3.83 -8.16
N LEU A 49 -3.42 -3.93 -8.14
CA LEU A 49 -2.55 -2.82 -7.74
C LEU A 49 -2.71 -1.59 -8.62
N ASP A 50 -2.92 -1.77 -9.93
CA ASP A 50 -3.11 -0.67 -10.87
C ASP A 50 -4.43 0.08 -10.61
N GLU A 51 -5.52 -0.66 -10.33
CA GLU A 51 -6.79 -0.06 -9.92
C GLU A 51 -6.68 0.67 -8.58
N LEU A 52 -5.97 0.08 -7.61
CA LEU A 52 -5.71 0.71 -6.32
C LEU A 52 -4.86 1.97 -6.47
N ALA A 53 -3.82 1.95 -7.30
CA ALA A 53 -2.98 3.11 -7.57
C ALA A 53 -3.72 4.24 -8.30
N ARG A 54 -4.72 3.93 -9.13
CA ARG A 54 -5.62 4.94 -9.71
C ARG A 54 -6.53 5.59 -8.69
N ARG A 55 -7.03 4.83 -7.70
CA ARG A 55 -7.92 5.33 -6.64
C ARG A 55 -7.18 6.06 -5.53
N HIS A 56 -6.01 5.56 -5.18
CA HIS A 56 -5.13 6.07 -4.14
C HIS A 56 -3.78 6.43 -4.76
N PRO A 57 -3.74 7.52 -5.57
CA PRO A 57 -2.50 7.96 -6.18
C PRO A 57 -1.49 8.29 -5.10
N ILE A 58 -0.21 8.15 -5.42
CA ILE A 58 0.83 8.60 -4.52
C ILE A 58 0.63 10.09 -4.21
N PRO A 59 0.72 10.52 -2.95
CA PRO A 59 0.74 11.94 -2.64
C PRO A 59 1.88 12.60 -3.41
N ASP A 60 1.51 13.52 -4.29
CA ASP A 60 2.44 14.40 -4.99
C ASP A 60 3.10 15.25 -3.90
N GLY A 61 4.32 14.87 -3.51
CA GLY A 61 5.17 15.67 -2.66
C GLY A 61 5.65 16.87 -3.47
N ARG A 62 4.77 17.85 -3.68
CA ARG A 62 5.14 19.16 -4.20
C ARG A 62 5.47 20.11 -3.08
#